data_AF-A0A4S2EH27-F1
#
_entry.id   AF-A0A4S2EH27-F1
#
_cell.length_a   1.000
_cell.length_b   1.000
_cell.length_c   1.000
_cell.angle_alpha   90.00
_cell.angle_beta   90.00
_cell.angle_gamma   90.00
#
_symmetry.space_group_name_H-M   'P 1'
#
loop_
_entity.id
_entity.type
_entity.pdbx_description
1 polymer ?
#
loop_
_entity_poly.entity_id
_entity_poly.type
_entity_poly.pdbx_seq_one_letter_code
_entity_poly.pdbx_strand_id
1 'polypeptide(L)'
;MLNTQVIYYQTDDGGTFYFRQKDLTLINDLERASRWSTKKEAQKVLRSLDKKALPNQTILALPKLKVGCVDLIEDFDLTQTMLSISEPTPEDELLNELLLMDQADFLALIDDISHVIMVLPELRNVLKNDVKYADSVILQDYLHTIELSDFDLKTGYHLAQKLKQSRQKRRCEKDRLQLISALVSAEDEVTITVERAKETQRLLHSIQGERHYHYRSKDIENELGDMLSGS
;
A
#
# COMPACT_ATOMS: atom_id res chain seq x y z
N MET A 1 -8.73 -19.88 20.70
CA MET A 1 -9.31 -21.03 19.97
C MET A 1 -9.09 -20.78 18.49
N LEU A 2 -8.85 -21.81 17.70
CA LEU A 2 -8.53 -21.68 16.27
C LEU A 2 -9.83 -21.50 15.49
N ASN A 3 -10.02 -20.36 14.83
CA ASN A 3 -11.14 -20.10 13.92
C ASN A 3 -11.18 -21.18 12.82
N THR A 4 -12.06 -22.18 12.99
CA THR A 4 -12.23 -23.23 11.98
C THR A 4 -13.34 -22.89 11.02
N GLN A 5 -13.14 -23.23 9.74
CA GLN A 5 -14.13 -23.04 8.69
C GLN A 5 -14.95 -24.32 8.53
N VAL A 6 -16.26 -24.18 8.33
CA VAL A 6 -17.18 -25.26 8.00
C VAL A 6 -17.96 -24.92 6.73
N ILE A 7 -18.39 -25.95 6.03
CA ILE A 7 -19.33 -25.86 4.92
C ILE A 7 -20.71 -26.15 5.50
N TYR A 8 -21.67 -25.27 5.25
CA TYR A 8 -23.03 -25.42 5.75
C TYR A 8 -24.07 -25.05 4.69
N TYR A 9 -25.27 -25.53 4.93
CA TYR A 9 -26.47 -25.35 4.14
C TYR A 9 -27.53 -24.72 5.04
N GLN A 10 -28.21 -23.71 4.53
CA GLN A 10 -29.30 -23.03 5.23
C GLN A 10 -30.57 -23.17 4.41
N THR A 11 -31.62 -23.74 5.00
CA THR A 11 -32.95 -23.81 4.39
C THR A 11 -33.63 -22.45 4.50
N ASP A 12 -34.60 -22.20 3.62
CA ASP A 12 -35.41 -20.97 3.66
C ASP A 12 -36.22 -20.88 4.98
N ASP A 13 -36.52 -22.03 5.59
CA ASP A 13 -37.17 -22.15 6.91
C ASP A 13 -36.22 -21.91 8.10
N GLY A 14 -34.97 -21.48 7.86
CA GLY A 14 -33.99 -21.16 8.89
C GLY A 14 -33.20 -22.36 9.46
N GLY A 15 -33.43 -23.57 8.96
CA GLY A 15 -32.70 -24.77 9.36
C GLY A 15 -31.27 -24.76 8.83
N THR A 16 -30.29 -24.96 9.71
CA THR A 16 -28.87 -25.04 9.33
C THR A 16 -28.37 -26.48 9.40
N PHE A 17 -27.75 -26.95 8.32
CA PHE A 17 -27.11 -28.25 8.23
C PHE A 17 -25.63 -28.10 7.86
N TYR A 18 -24.77 -28.91 8.43
CA TYR A 18 -23.32 -28.88 8.26
C TYR A 18 -22.83 -30.06 7.44
N PHE A 19 -21.78 -29.83 6.65
CA PHE A 19 -21.19 -30.87 5.85
C PHE A 19 -20.18 -31.71 6.64
N ARG A 20 -20.30 -33.03 6.52
CA ARG A 20 -19.33 -33.99 7.03
C ARG A 20 -18.67 -34.75 5.89
N GLN A 21 -17.36 -34.56 5.75
CA GLN A 21 -16.54 -35.22 4.73
C GLN A 21 -16.44 -36.74 4.92
N LYS A 22 -16.47 -37.23 6.16
CA LYS A 22 -16.32 -38.67 6.47
C LYS A 22 -17.36 -39.53 5.74
N ASP A 23 -18.61 -39.08 5.79
CA ASP A 23 -19.75 -39.84 5.29
C ASP A 23 -20.39 -39.16 4.07
N LEU A 24 -19.84 -38.00 3.63
CA LEU A 24 -20.34 -37.13 2.55
C LEU A 24 -21.82 -36.71 2.71
N THR A 25 -22.25 -36.47 3.95
CA THR A 25 -23.64 -36.12 4.28
C THR A 25 -23.75 -34.74 4.93
N LEU A 26 -24.92 -34.10 4.76
CA LEU A 26 -25.35 -33.01 5.61
C LEU A 26 -25.92 -33.55 6.93
N ILE A 27 -25.45 -33.00 8.04
CA ILE A 27 -25.84 -33.33 9.40
C ILE A 27 -26.33 -32.07 10.11
N ASN A 28 -27.20 -32.19 11.11
CA ASN A 28 -27.67 -31.06 11.91
C ASN A 28 -26.79 -30.77 13.14
N ASP A 29 -25.60 -31.37 13.21
CA ASP A 29 -24.72 -31.32 14.37
C ASP A 29 -23.37 -30.68 13.96
N LEU A 30 -23.10 -29.51 14.55
CA LEU A 30 -21.92 -28.70 14.30
C LEU A 30 -20.63 -29.32 14.85
N GLU A 31 -20.69 -30.04 15.97
CA GLU A 31 -19.49 -30.68 16.56
C GLU A 31 -18.94 -31.77 15.65
N ARG A 32 -19.86 -32.38 14.91
CA ARG A 32 -19.66 -33.49 14.01
C ARG A 32 -19.29 -33.07 12.58
N ALA A 33 -19.26 -31.76 12.31
CA ALA A 33 -18.95 -31.17 11.02
C ALA A 33 -17.47 -31.24 10.66
N SER A 34 -17.16 -31.22 9.36
CA SER A 34 -15.78 -31.13 8.89
C SER A 34 -15.24 -29.71 9.05
N ARG A 35 -14.07 -29.59 9.69
CA ARG A 35 -13.42 -28.31 10.02
C ARG A 35 -12.16 -28.14 9.19
N TRP A 36 -11.97 -26.95 8.62
CA TRP A 36 -10.77 -26.56 7.88
C TRP A 36 -10.06 -25.40 8.56
N SER A 37 -8.73 -25.39 8.45
CA SER A 37 -7.87 -24.32 8.98
C SER A 37 -8.05 -22.99 8.25
N THR A 38 -8.39 -23.02 6.96
CA THR A 38 -8.49 -21.80 6.15
C THR A 38 -9.73 -21.78 5.25
N LYS A 39 -10.23 -20.57 4.96
CA LYS A 39 -11.38 -20.37 4.07
C LYS A 39 -11.08 -20.84 2.65
N LYS A 40 -9.82 -20.72 2.21
CA LYS A 40 -9.36 -21.19 0.89
C LYS A 40 -9.47 -22.71 0.76
N GLU A 41 -9.12 -23.47 1.80
CA GLU A 41 -9.25 -24.94 1.80
C GLU A 41 -10.71 -25.37 1.78
N ALA A 42 -11.55 -24.79 2.62
CA ALA A 42 -12.98 -25.07 2.64
C ALA A 42 -13.65 -24.73 1.29
N GLN A 43 -13.29 -23.60 0.66
CA GLN A 43 -13.78 -23.23 -0.67
C GLN A 43 -13.29 -24.17 -1.78
N LYS A 44 -12.07 -24.69 -1.69
CA LYS A 44 -11.55 -25.69 -2.63
C LYS A 44 -12.36 -26.98 -2.54
N VAL A 45 -12.70 -27.41 -1.32
CA VAL A 45 -13.56 -28.58 -1.10
C VAL A 45 -14.99 -28.30 -1.59
N LEU A 46 -15.56 -27.13 -1.29
CA LEU A 46 -16.88 -26.72 -1.77
C LEU A 46 -16.98 -26.80 -3.31
N ARG A 47 -16.00 -26.24 -4.03
CA ARG A 47 -15.93 -26.31 -5.51
C ARG A 47 -15.79 -27.74 -6.03
N SER A 48 -15.22 -28.64 -5.24
CA SER A 48 -15.13 -30.07 -5.60
C SER A 48 -16.44 -30.83 -5.36
N LEU A 49 -17.26 -30.39 -4.40
CA LEU A 49 -18.60 -30.91 -4.13
C LEU A 49 -19.61 -30.44 -5.18
N ASP A 50 -19.47 -29.20 -5.66
CA ASP A 50 -20.30 -28.68 -6.76
C ASP A 50 -20.17 -29.52 -8.04
N LYS A 51 -19.00 -30.14 -8.24
CA LYS A 51 -18.71 -31.07 -9.34
C LYS A 51 -19.11 -32.52 -9.08
N LYS A 52 -19.40 -32.87 -7.82
CA LYS A 52 -19.78 -34.21 -7.37
C LYS A 52 -21.12 -34.08 -6.66
N ALA A 53 -22.21 -34.09 -7.44
CA ALA A 53 -23.57 -34.02 -6.92
C ALA A 53 -23.69 -34.83 -5.63
N LEU A 54 -24.01 -34.14 -4.53
CA LEU A 54 -24.14 -34.73 -3.19
C LEU A 54 -25.14 -35.89 -3.29
N PRO A 55 -24.70 -37.15 -3.09
CA PRO A 55 -25.57 -38.29 -3.28
C PRO A 55 -26.69 -38.28 -2.22
N ASN A 56 -27.93 -38.45 -2.67
CA ASN A 56 -29.10 -38.76 -1.85
C ASN A 56 -29.57 -37.70 -0.84
N GLN A 57 -29.70 -36.43 -1.23
CA GLN A 57 -30.44 -35.47 -0.41
C GLN A 57 -31.52 -34.78 -1.23
N THR A 58 -32.77 -35.17 -0.99
CA THR A 58 -33.96 -34.56 -1.58
C THR A 58 -34.17 -33.18 -0.96
N ILE A 59 -33.45 -32.18 -1.47
CA ILE A 59 -33.62 -30.79 -1.07
C ILE A 59 -34.58 -30.15 -2.10
N LEU A 60 -35.78 -29.78 -1.65
CA LEU A 60 -36.90 -29.33 -2.50
C LEU A 60 -36.75 -27.88 -3.02
N ALA A 61 -35.76 -27.13 -2.54
CA ALA A 61 -35.46 -25.76 -2.96
C ALA A 61 -33.98 -25.63 -3.35
N LEU A 62 -33.66 -24.87 -4.40
CA LEU A 62 -32.30 -24.66 -4.91
C LEU A 62 -31.38 -24.15 -3.79
N PRO A 63 -30.54 -25.01 -3.19
CA PRO A 63 -29.82 -24.67 -1.99
C PRO A 63 -28.55 -23.88 -2.31
N LYS A 64 -28.33 -22.73 -1.66
CA LYS A 64 -27.03 -22.03 -1.70
C LYS A 64 -26.11 -22.60 -0.62
N LEU A 65 -25.27 -23.56 -0.99
CA LEU A 65 -24.18 -24.02 -0.11
C LEU A 65 -23.20 -22.86 0.18
N LYS A 66 -22.76 -22.72 1.43
CA LYS A 66 -21.85 -21.64 1.86
C LYS A 66 -20.70 -22.17 2.73
N VAL A 67 -19.65 -21.37 2.86
CA VAL A 67 -18.52 -21.59 3.78
C VAL A 67 -18.57 -20.49 4.84
N GLY A 68 -18.51 -20.87 6.12
CA GLY A 68 -18.50 -19.93 7.25
C GLY A 68 -17.59 -20.36 8.39
N CYS A 69 -17.41 -19.46 9.37
CA CYS A 69 -16.61 -19.70 10.56
C CYS A 69 -17.47 -20.33 11.66
N VAL A 70 -16.92 -21.29 12.40
CA VAL A 70 -17.60 -22.04 13.48
C VAL A 70 -17.68 -21.25 14.78
N ASP A 71 -16.75 -20.34 15.04
CA ASP A 71 -16.62 -19.67 16.34
C ASP A 71 -17.73 -18.62 16.60
N LEU A 72 -18.71 -18.48 15.70
CA LEU A 72 -19.74 -17.43 15.72
C LEU A 72 -21.15 -17.93 15.35
N ILE A 73 -21.42 -19.24 15.37
CA ILE A 73 -22.78 -19.76 15.16
C ILE A 73 -23.42 -20.08 16.52
N GLU A 74 -23.55 -19.04 17.35
CA GLU A 74 -24.62 -18.95 18.33
C GLU A 74 -25.42 -17.70 17.97
N ASP A 75 -26.73 -17.85 18.07
CA ASP A 75 -27.72 -17.08 17.33
C ASP A 75 -27.71 -15.57 17.57
N PHE A 76 -28.00 -14.88 16.47
CA PHE A 76 -28.87 -13.71 16.35
C PHE A 76 -29.51 -13.24 17.69
N ASP A 77 -28.88 -12.26 18.33
CA ASP A 77 -29.61 -11.27 19.09
C ASP A 77 -29.12 -9.88 18.69
N LEU A 78 -30.09 -9.06 18.27
CA LEU A 78 -29.95 -7.72 17.76
C LEU A 78 -29.47 -6.80 18.89
N THR A 79 -28.20 -6.87 19.23
CA THR A 79 -27.57 -5.97 20.19
C THR A 79 -26.63 -5.05 19.43
N GLN A 80 -26.96 -3.76 19.46
CA GLN A 80 -26.03 -2.67 19.23
C GLN A 80 -24.84 -2.82 20.20
N THR A 81 -23.89 -3.67 19.87
CA THR A 81 -22.66 -3.80 20.62
C THR A 81 -21.51 -3.77 19.63
N MET A 82 -21.22 -2.54 19.22
CA MET A 82 -19.87 -2.09 18.86
C MET A 82 -19.10 -3.06 17.97
N LEU A 83 -19.61 -3.30 16.75
CA LEU A 83 -18.70 -3.16 15.63
C LEU A 83 -18.16 -1.74 15.75
N SER A 84 -16.94 -1.59 16.28
CA SER A 84 -16.09 -0.54 15.76
C SER A 84 -16.20 -0.69 14.26
N ILE A 85 -16.99 0.19 13.65
CA ILE A 85 -16.86 0.56 12.25
C ILE A 85 -15.39 0.92 12.20
N SER A 86 -14.55 -0.05 11.83
CA SER A 86 -13.19 0.26 11.49
C SER A 86 -13.38 1.27 10.38
N GLU A 87 -12.87 2.48 10.59
CA GLU A 87 -12.87 3.50 9.56
C GLU A 87 -12.43 2.80 8.27
N PRO A 88 -13.18 2.97 7.17
CA PRO A 88 -12.86 2.31 5.92
C PRO A 88 -11.38 2.56 5.63
N THR A 89 -10.65 1.50 5.25
CA THR A 89 -9.23 1.70 4.98
C THR A 89 -9.09 2.62 3.77
N PRO A 90 -7.99 3.38 3.62
CA PRO A 90 -7.78 4.23 2.45
C PRO A 90 -7.89 3.47 1.12
N GLU A 91 -7.60 2.16 1.15
CA GLU A 91 -7.72 1.26 -0.01
C GLU A 91 -9.19 0.93 -0.32
N ASP A 92 -10.04 0.77 0.71
CA ASP A 92 -11.48 0.54 0.56
C ASP A 92 -12.21 1.81 0.08
N GLU A 93 -11.79 2.98 0.56
CA GLU A 93 -12.31 4.28 0.10
C GLU A 93 -12.02 4.47 -1.40
N LEU A 94 -10.77 4.27 -1.82
CA LEU A 94 -10.37 4.38 -3.23
C LEU A 94 -11.11 3.37 -4.12
N LEU A 95 -11.29 2.12 -3.66
CA LEU A 95 -12.03 1.12 -4.43
C LEU A 95 -13.50 1.54 -4.64
N ASN A 96 -14.14 2.08 -3.59
CA ASN A 96 -15.51 2.57 -3.70
C ASN A 96 -15.60 3.79 -4.63
N GLU A 97 -14.63 4.71 -4.59
CA GLU A 97 -14.55 5.84 -5.52
C GLU A 97 -14.46 5.37 -6.97
N LEU A 98 -13.57 4.40 -7.26
CA LEU A 98 -13.41 3.85 -8.61
C LEU A 98 -14.66 3.11 -9.11
N LEU A 99 -15.43 2.47 -8.23
CA LEU A 99 -16.67 1.78 -8.58
C LEU A 99 -17.85 2.73 -8.83
N LEU A 100 -17.83 3.91 -8.20
CA LEU A 100 -18.87 4.93 -8.35
C LEU A 100 -18.54 5.95 -9.45
N MET A 101 -17.29 5.96 -9.94
CA MET A 101 -16.82 6.80 -11.02
C MET A 101 -17.60 6.52 -12.31
N ASP A 102 -17.89 7.58 -13.07
CA ASP A 102 -18.53 7.41 -14.36
C ASP A 102 -17.58 6.78 -15.40
N GLN A 103 -18.16 6.26 -16.48
CA GLN A 103 -17.38 5.54 -17.49
C GLN A 103 -16.37 6.45 -18.22
N ALA A 104 -16.68 7.74 -18.40
CA ALA A 104 -15.80 8.65 -19.13
C ALA A 104 -14.58 9.02 -18.28
N ASP A 105 -14.80 9.35 -17.02
CA ASP A 105 -13.77 9.66 -16.02
C ASP A 105 -12.89 8.46 -15.76
N PHE A 106 -13.46 7.26 -15.65
CA PHE A 106 -12.69 6.03 -15.47
C PHE A 106 -11.74 5.77 -16.65
N LEU A 107 -12.22 5.95 -17.88
CA LEU A 107 -11.38 5.80 -19.07
C LEU A 107 -10.28 6.85 -19.14
N ALA A 108 -10.58 8.10 -18.78
CA ALA A 108 -9.59 9.18 -18.71
C ALA A 108 -8.50 8.88 -17.68
N LEU A 109 -8.87 8.38 -16.49
CA LEU A 109 -7.92 7.99 -15.45
C LEU A 109 -6.97 6.87 -15.92
N ILE A 110 -7.49 5.85 -16.60
CA ILE A 110 -6.66 4.77 -17.13
C ILE A 110 -5.73 5.27 -18.24
N ASP A 111 -6.19 6.20 -19.08
CA ASP A 111 -5.37 6.85 -20.10
C ASP A 111 -4.24 7.68 -19.47
N ASP A 112 -4.53 8.48 -18.45
CA ASP A 112 -3.54 9.25 -17.69
C ASP A 112 -2.49 8.34 -17.05
N ILE A 113 -2.93 7.26 -16.37
CA ILE A 113 -2.03 6.27 -15.78
C ILE A 113 -1.12 5.67 -16.84
N SER A 114 -1.67 5.31 -18.00
CA SER A 114 -0.91 4.70 -19.10
C SER A 114 0.16 5.66 -19.64
N HIS A 115 -0.20 6.93 -19.89
CA HIS A 115 0.74 7.96 -20.33
C HIS A 115 1.85 8.19 -19.31
N VAL A 116 1.51 8.26 -18.02
CA VAL A 116 2.51 8.40 -16.94
C VAL A 116 3.49 7.24 -17.00
N ILE A 117 3.00 5.99 -17.04
CA ILE A 117 3.84 4.79 -17.07
C ILE A 117 4.82 4.82 -18.25
N MET A 118 4.37 5.28 -19.43
CA MET A 118 5.22 5.41 -20.62
C MET A 118 6.37 6.41 -20.44
N VAL A 119 6.14 7.52 -19.73
CA VAL A 119 7.14 8.59 -19.57
C VAL A 119 8.08 8.35 -18.37
N LEU A 120 7.71 7.48 -17.42
CA LEU A 120 8.50 7.22 -16.22
C LEU A 120 10.00 6.89 -16.48
N PRO A 121 10.38 6.06 -17.47
CA PRO A 121 11.78 5.77 -17.74
C PRO A 121 12.58 6.99 -18.19
N GLU A 122 12.00 7.79 -19.08
CA GLU A 122 12.63 9.02 -19.57
C GLU A 122 12.73 10.05 -18.44
N LEU A 123 11.65 10.24 -17.68
CA LEU A 123 11.65 11.13 -16.51
C LEU A 123 12.72 10.74 -15.49
N ARG A 124 12.91 9.44 -15.25
CA ARG A 124 13.98 8.93 -14.38
C ARG A 124 15.36 9.31 -14.90
N ASN A 125 15.59 9.20 -16.20
CA ASN A 125 16.88 9.55 -16.82
C ASN A 125 17.14 11.06 -16.76
N VAL A 126 16.13 11.89 -17.04
CA VAL A 126 16.19 13.34 -16.90
C VAL A 126 16.58 13.72 -15.46
N LEU A 127 15.83 13.23 -14.46
CA LEU A 127 16.10 13.52 -13.06
C LEU A 127 17.49 13.04 -12.61
N LYS A 128 17.94 11.87 -13.09
CA LYS A 128 19.29 11.36 -12.80
C LYS A 128 20.37 12.29 -13.34
N ASN A 129 20.19 12.81 -14.56
CA ASN A 129 21.12 13.74 -15.18
C ASN A 129 21.09 15.10 -14.49
N ASP A 130 19.92 15.61 -14.11
CA ASP A 130 19.77 16.87 -13.38
C ASP A 130 20.48 16.82 -12.02
N VAL A 131 20.25 15.74 -11.25
CA VAL A 131 20.94 15.53 -9.97
C VAL A 131 22.46 15.45 -10.16
N LYS A 132 22.92 14.74 -11.19
CA LYS A 132 24.35 14.63 -11.50
C LYS A 132 24.95 15.99 -11.87
N TYR A 133 24.28 16.77 -12.71
CA TYR A 133 24.73 18.10 -13.09
C TYR A 133 24.77 19.06 -11.91
N ALA A 134 23.72 19.03 -11.07
CA ALA A 134 23.70 19.81 -9.84
C ALA A 134 24.86 19.47 -8.90
N ASP A 135 25.17 18.18 -8.72
CA ASP A 135 26.25 17.70 -7.85
C ASP A 135 27.65 18.01 -8.37
N SER A 136 27.86 17.85 -9.68
CA SER A 136 29.19 17.95 -10.29
C SER A 136 29.55 19.35 -10.78
N VAL A 137 28.58 20.21 -11.05
CA VAL A 137 28.80 21.54 -11.62
C VAL A 137 28.29 22.61 -10.65
N ILE A 138 26.97 22.74 -10.52
CA ILE A 138 26.36 23.88 -9.81
C ILE A 138 26.84 23.98 -8.36
N LEU A 139 26.76 22.89 -7.59
CA LEU A 139 27.13 22.91 -6.19
C LEU A 139 28.64 23.05 -5.99
N GLN A 140 29.45 22.47 -6.87
CA GLN A 140 30.91 22.65 -6.82
C GLN A 140 31.30 24.09 -7.14
N ASP A 141 30.71 24.71 -8.16
CA ASP A 141 31.02 26.10 -8.51
C ASP A 141 30.68 27.06 -7.37
N TYR A 142 29.52 26.90 -6.72
CA TYR A 142 29.17 27.71 -5.56
C TYR A 142 30.13 27.46 -4.39
N LEU A 143 30.49 26.20 -4.10
CA LEU A 143 31.42 25.87 -3.02
C LEU A 143 32.81 26.43 -3.29
N HIS A 144 33.38 26.19 -4.47
CA HIS A 144 34.68 26.73 -4.85
C HIS A 144 34.69 28.27 -4.87
N THR A 145 33.61 28.91 -5.31
CA THR A 145 33.49 30.38 -5.23
C THR A 145 33.55 30.84 -3.78
N ILE A 146 32.85 30.16 -2.87
CA ILE A 146 32.86 30.48 -1.43
C ILE A 146 34.21 30.17 -0.77
N GLU A 147 34.91 29.12 -1.20
CA GLU A 147 36.17 28.66 -0.62
C GLU A 147 37.39 29.45 -1.12
N LEU A 148 37.37 29.89 -2.38
CA LEU A 148 38.56 30.41 -3.07
C LEU A 148 38.48 31.90 -3.40
N SER A 149 37.32 32.54 -3.26
CA SER A 149 37.15 33.96 -3.57
C SER A 149 37.08 34.81 -2.30
N ASP A 150 37.65 36.01 -2.36
CA ASP A 150 37.38 37.05 -1.37
C ASP A 150 36.05 37.74 -1.71
N PHE A 151 35.16 37.87 -0.72
CA PHE A 151 33.89 38.56 -0.87
C PHE A 151 33.54 39.39 0.36
N ASP A 152 32.77 40.45 0.15
CA ASP A 152 32.18 41.21 1.24
C ASP A 152 31.01 40.46 1.89
N LEU A 153 30.58 40.94 3.06
CA LEU A 153 29.57 40.26 3.88
C LEU A 153 28.22 40.11 3.15
N LYS A 154 27.86 41.10 2.32
CA LYS A 154 26.62 41.07 1.52
C LYS A 154 26.69 40.03 0.40
N THR A 155 27.82 39.95 -0.31
CA THR A 155 28.03 38.96 -1.37
C THR A 155 28.11 37.56 -0.78
N GLY A 156 28.80 37.37 0.36
CA GLY A 156 28.86 36.10 1.08
C GLY A 156 27.48 35.60 1.50
N TYR A 157 26.63 36.47 2.07
CA TYR A 157 25.25 36.11 2.39
C TYR A 157 24.46 35.68 1.14
N HIS A 158 24.60 36.40 0.03
CA HIS A 158 23.91 36.05 -1.21
C HIS A 158 24.37 34.70 -1.78
N LEU A 159 25.68 34.44 -1.78
CA LEU A 159 26.25 33.15 -2.20
C LEU A 159 25.76 32.00 -1.32
N ALA A 160 25.73 32.17 0.01
CA ALA A 160 25.20 31.18 0.93
C ALA A 160 23.71 30.90 0.67
N GLN A 161 22.91 31.96 0.39
CA GLN A 161 21.50 31.81 0.04
C GLN A 161 21.31 31.05 -1.29
N LYS A 162 22.11 31.35 -2.31
CA LYS A 162 22.09 30.65 -3.59
C LYS A 162 22.49 29.19 -3.44
N LEU A 163 23.55 28.90 -2.69
CA LEU A 163 23.96 27.53 -2.37
C LEU A 163 22.83 26.77 -1.65
N LYS A 164 22.17 27.38 -0.66
CA LYS A 164 21.04 26.79 0.05
C LYS A 164 19.90 26.45 -0.91
N GLN A 165 19.49 27.39 -1.76
CA GLN A 165 18.42 27.19 -2.75
C GLN A 165 18.77 26.07 -3.74
N SER A 166 20.00 26.05 -4.26
CA SER A 166 20.47 25.01 -5.17
C SER A 166 20.49 23.63 -4.50
N ARG A 167 20.93 23.53 -3.23
CA ARG A 167 20.89 22.28 -2.46
C ARG A 167 19.46 21.79 -2.22
N GLN A 168 18.53 22.70 -1.92
CA GLN A 168 17.12 22.37 -1.76
C GLN A 168 16.51 21.85 -3.07
N LYS A 169 16.75 22.54 -4.19
CA LYS A 169 16.29 22.10 -5.51
C LYS A 169 16.80 20.70 -5.86
N ARG A 170 18.12 20.49 -5.76
CA ARG A 170 18.77 19.19 -5.97
C ARG A 170 18.17 18.12 -5.06
N ARG A 171 17.86 18.45 -3.80
CA ARG A 171 17.23 17.49 -2.88
C ARG A 171 15.83 17.10 -3.33
N CYS A 172 15.00 18.04 -3.78
CA CYS A 172 13.67 17.74 -4.32
C CYS A 172 13.76 16.81 -5.56
N GLU A 173 14.72 17.05 -6.45
CA GLU A 173 14.97 16.19 -7.62
C GLU A 173 15.41 14.79 -7.20
N LYS A 174 16.31 14.70 -6.20
CA LYS A 174 16.75 13.42 -5.63
C LYS A 174 15.61 12.64 -4.99
N ASP A 175 14.70 13.31 -4.30
CA ASP A 175 13.51 12.70 -3.70
C ASP A 175 12.57 12.12 -4.77
N ARG A 176 12.29 12.90 -5.82
CA ARG A 176 11.51 12.44 -6.98
C ARG A 176 12.17 11.24 -7.67
N LEU A 177 13.47 11.31 -7.88
CA LEU A 177 14.25 10.21 -8.47
C LEU A 177 14.18 8.94 -7.62
N GLN A 178 14.23 9.08 -6.29
CA GLN A 178 14.14 7.95 -5.37
C GLN A 178 12.76 7.27 -5.45
N LEU A 179 11.67 8.05 -5.50
CA LEU A 179 10.31 7.53 -5.68
C LEU A 179 10.15 6.79 -7.01
N ILE A 180 10.59 7.39 -8.11
CA ILE A 180 10.47 6.78 -9.44
C ILE A 180 11.34 5.53 -9.54
N SER A 181 12.53 5.53 -8.93
CA SER A 181 13.42 4.36 -8.94
C SER A 181 12.92 3.21 -8.06
N ALA A 182 12.10 3.48 -7.04
CA ALA A 182 11.40 2.45 -6.28
C ALA A 182 10.23 1.86 -7.10
N LEU A 183 9.54 2.71 -7.86
CA LEU A 183 8.38 2.32 -8.66
C LEU A 183 8.75 1.53 -9.93
N VAL A 184 9.84 1.89 -10.60
CA VAL A 184 10.24 1.34 -11.90
C VAL A 184 11.67 0.78 -11.85
N SER A 185 11.88 -0.37 -12.49
CA SER A 185 13.19 -1.02 -12.56
C SER A 185 14.21 -0.22 -13.36
N ALA A 186 15.48 -0.60 -13.19
CA ALA A 186 16.53 -0.13 -14.07
C ALA A 186 16.53 -0.77 -15.47
N GLU A 187 15.82 -1.88 -15.61
CA GLU A 187 15.70 -2.66 -16.85
C GLU A 187 14.59 -2.09 -17.74
N ASP A 188 14.77 -2.22 -19.07
CA ASP A 188 13.96 -1.58 -20.11
C ASP A 188 12.45 -1.97 -20.09
N GLU A 189 12.08 -3.01 -19.34
CA GLU A 189 10.68 -3.32 -19.07
C GLU A 189 10.18 -2.57 -17.82
N VAL A 190 9.23 -1.65 -18.04
CA VAL A 190 8.50 -0.97 -16.95
C VAL A 190 7.54 -1.96 -16.29
N THR A 191 8.08 -2.87 -15.47
CA THR A 191 7.27 -3.75 -14.63
C THR A 191 6.99 -3.05 -13.30
N ILE A 192 5.79 -2.47 -13.19
CA ILE A 192 5.26 -1.94 -11.93
C ILE A 192 4.53 -3.08 -11.22
N THR A 193 5.04 -3.50 -10.07
CA THR A 193 4.41 -4.53 -9.24
C THR A 193 3.74 -3.90 -8.02
N VAL A 194 2.82 -4.64 -7.40
CA VAL A 194 2.15 -4.21 -6.16
C VAL A 194 3.17 -4.02 -5.03
N GLU A 195 4.20 -4.85 -4.95
CA GLU A 195 5.27 -4.74 -3.96
C GLU A 195 6.04 -3.42 -4.11
N ARG A 196 6.37 -3.04 -5.36
CA ARG A 196 7.03 -1.77 -5.65
C ARG A 196 6.14 -0.57 -5.37
N ALA A 197 4.86 -0.64 -5.71
CA ALA A 197 3.91 0.42 -5.37
C ALA A 197 3.83 0.63 -3.84
N LYS A 198 3.79 -0.45 -3.06
CA LYS A 198 3.82 -0.39 -1.59
C LYS A 198 5.13 0.17 -1.04
N GLU A 199 6.26 -0.20 -1.63
CA GLU A 199 7.57 0.37 -1.26
C GLU A 199 7.63 1.88 -1.54
N THR A 200 7.19 2.31 -2.72
CA THR A 200 7.11 3.72 -3.09
C THR A 200 6.18 4.49 -2.16
N GLN A 201 5.04 3.92 -1.75
CA GLN A 201 4.12 4.55 -0.81
C GLN A 201 4.76 4.75 0.58
N ARG A 202 5.49 3.76 1.10
CA ARG A 202 6.26 3.91 2.35
C ARG A 202 7.32 4.98 2.23
N LEU A 203 8.02 5.03 1.09
CA LEU A 203 9.04 6.03 0.84
C LEU A 203 8.44 7.44 0.76
N LEU A 204 7.26 7.59 0.15
CA LEU A 204 6.55 8.86 0.05
C LEU A 204 6.25 9.44 1.43
N HIS A 205 5.73 8.62 2.36
CA HIS A 205 5.54 9.03 3.74
C HIS A 205 6.85 9.46 4.43
N SER A 206 7.95 8.72 4.20
CA SER A 206 9.26 9.08 4.74
C SER A 206 9.80 10.40 4.18
N ILE A 207 9.56 10.69 2.91
CA ILE A 207 10.02 11.93 2.26
C ILE A 207 9.21 13.14 2.71
N GLN A 208 7.92 12.97 2.99
CA GLN A 208 7.01 14.01 3.45
C GLN A 208 7.20 14.40 4.93
N GLY A 209 7.88 13.55 5.72
CA GLY A 209 8.19 13.86 7.13
C GLY A 209 9.16 15.03 7.30
N GLU A 210 9.15 15.63 8.49
CA GLU A 210 10.07 16.71 8.84
C GLU A 210 11.53 16.26 8.78
N ARG A 211 12.36 17.07 8.11
CA ARG A 211 13.79 16.78 7.95
C ARG A 211 14.61 17.56 8.95
N HIS A 212 15.22 16.80 9.84
CA HIS A 212 16.19 17.31 10.79
C HIS A 212 17.59 17.00 10.28
N TYR A 213 18.44 18.02 10.26
CA TYR A 213 19.84 17.79 9.96
C TYR A 213 20.51 17.18 11.17
N HIS A 214 21.14 16.03 10.98
CA HIS A 214 21.96 15.39 11.99
C HIS A 214 23.43 15.67 11.70
N TYR A 215 24.06 16.41 12.60
CA TYR A 215 25.48 16.72 12.51
C TYR A 215 26.30 15.43 12.63
N ARG A 216 27.34 15.33 11.80
CA ARG A 216 28.30 14.21 11.85
C ARG A 216 29.42 14.47 12.86
N SER A 217 29.75 15.74 13.09
CA SER A 217 30.72 16.18 14.07
C SER A 217 29.97 16.77 15.26
N LYS A 218 30.21 16.21 16.44
CA LYS A 218 29.64 16.72 17.70
C LYS A 218 30.16 18.11 18.05
N ASP A 219 31.39 18.42 17.66
CA ASP A 219 31.99 19.72 17.96
C ASP A 219 31.25 20.84 17.20
N ILE A 220 30.94 20.60 15.92
CA ILE A 220 30.13 21.53 15.10
C ILE A 220 28.69 21.60 15.60
N GLU A 221 28.13 20.46 16.03
CA GLU A 221 26.78 20.41 16.61
C GLU A 221 26.67 21.31 17.85
N ASN A 222 27.66 21.26 18.74
CA ASN A 222 27.69 22.10 19.93
C ASN A 222 27.86 23.59 19.57
N GLU A 223 28.84 23.90 18.71
CA GLU A 223 29.14 25.27 18.30
C GLU A 223 27.96 25.97 17.63
N LEU A 224 27.31 25.30 16.68
CA LEU A 224 26.19 25.87 15.91
C LEU A 224 24.83 25.66 16.58
N GLY A 225 24.70 24.61 17.40
CA GLY A 225 23.50 24.33 18.19
C GLY A 225 23.19 25.47 19.14
N ASP A 226 24.20 25.99 19.84
CA ASP A 226 24.06 27.15 20.74
C ASP A 226 23.64 28.42 19.99
N MET A 227 24.13 28.60 18.75
CA MET A 227 23.75 29.75 17.92
C MET A 227 22.32 29.68 17.37
N LEU A 228 21.79 28.48 17.13
CA LEU A 228 20.47 28.26 16.54
C LEU A 228 19.34 28.03 17.56
N SER A 229 19.69 27.75 18.82
CA SER A 229 18.74 27.56 19.93
C SER A 229 18.54 28.81 20.80
N GLY A 230 19.31 29.88 20.54
CA GLY A 230 19.22 31.18 21.23
C GLY A 230 18.32 32.23 20.57
N SER A 231 17.38 31.84 19.70
CA SER A 231 16.40 32.74 19.05
C SER A 231 14.96 32.41 19.42
#